data_AF-A0A8C5G139-F1
#
_entry.id   AF-A0A8C5G139-F1
#
_cell.length_a   1.000
_cell.length_b   1.000
_cell.length_c   1.000
_cell.angle_alpha   90.00
_cell.angle_beta   90.00
_cell.angle_gamma   90.00
#
_symmetry.space_group_name_H-M   'P 1'
#
loop_
_entity.id
_entity.type
_entity.pdbx_description
1 polymer ?
#
loop_
_entity_poly.entity_id
_entity_poly.type
_entity_poly.pdbx_seq_one_letter_code
_entity_poly.pdbx_strand_id
1 'polypeptide(L)'
;MLFRSAEARDAVISGGLAPLCYLDDQGHPTEQYPLNPNGSPLGIAGLCSRDGRHLAMMPHPERCTLGWQWPWAPRDMRRSLTPSPWLRMFSNAASWCSSTE
;
A
#
# COMPACT_ATOMS: atom_id res chain seq x y z
N MET A 1 2.70 -12.87 -1.69
CA MET A 1 1.57 -13.34 -0.86
C MET A 1 1.02 -14.59 -1.51
N LEU A 2 0.79 -15.66 -0.74
CA LEU A 2 0.14 -16.88 -1.22
C LEU A 2 -1.15 -17.08 -0.44
N PHE A 3 -2.23 -17.41 -1.15
CA PHE A 3 -3.50 -17.77 -0.53
C PHE A 3 -3.54 -19.28 -0.32
N ARG A 4 -4.01 -19.71 0.86
CA ARG A 4 -4.17 -21.14 1.16
C ARG A 4 -5.18 -21.82 0.22
N SER A 5 -6.20 -21.10 -0.21
CA SER A 5 -7.25 -21.60 -1.11
C SER A 5 -7.88 -20.47 -1.93
N ALA A 6 -8.64 -20.84 -2.96
CA ALA A 6 -9.37 -19.88 -3.79
C ALA A 6 -10.45 -19.16 -2.98
N GLU A 7 -11.12 -19.84 -2.05
CA GLU A 7 -12.16 -19.26 -1.19
C GLU A 7 -11.57 -18.17 -0.28
N ALA A 8 -10.38 -18.41 0.27
CA ALA A 8 -9.69 -17.40 1.09
C ALA A 8 -9.33 -16.16 0.27
N ARG A 9 -8.87 -16.35 -0.98
CA ARG A 9 -8.61 -15.25 -1.91
C ARG A 9 -9.90 -14.49 -2.24
N ASP A 10 -10.95 -15.20 -2.60
CA ASP A 10 -12.22 -14.59 -3.04
C ASP A 10 -12.91 -13.85 -1.90
N ALA A 11 -12.79 -14.34 -0.66
CA ALA A 11 -13.26 -13.64 0.54
C ALA A 11 -12.52 -12.31 0.78
N VAL A 12 -11.22 -12.26 0.51
CA VAL A 12 -10.43 -11.03 0.60
C VAL A 12 -10.84 -10.03 -0.49
N ILE A 13 -10.98 -10.50 -1.73
CA ILE A 13 -11.33 -9.64 -2.88
C ILE A 13 -12.75 -9.08 -2.73
N SER A 14 -13.74 -9.96 -2.54
CA SER A 14 -15.15 -9.56 -2.39
C SER A 14 -15.40 -8.70 -1.16
N GLY A 15 -14.60 -8.87 -0.11
CA GLY A 15 -14.65 -8.04 1.10
C GLY A 15 -13.93 -6.70 0.99
N GLY A 16 -13.27 -6.39 -0.14
CA GLY A 16 -12.49 -5.16 -0.28
C GLY A 16 -11.30 -5.07 0.69
N LEU A 17 -10.75 -6.22 1.11
CA LEU A 17 -9.76 -6.31 2.19
C LEU A 17 -8.31 -6.19 1.69
N ALA A 18 -8.10 -5.86 0.41
CA ALA A 18 -6.78 -5.70 -0.22
C ALA A 18 -6.57 -4.25 -0.72
N PRO A 19 -6.26 -3.29 0.16
CA PRO A 19 -6.21 -1.87 -0.19
C PRO A 19 -4.94 -1.43 -0.95
N LEU A 20 -3.93 -2.29 -1.07
CA LEU A 20 -2.68 -1.98 -1.77
C LEU A 20 -2.38 -3.05 -2.81
N CYS A 21 -2.07 -2.61 -4.04
CA CYS A 21 -1.62 -3.47 -5.13
C CYS A 21 -0.41 -2.85 -5.86
N TYR A 22 0.47 -3.71 -6.38
CA TYR A 22 1.46 -3.35 -7.38
C TYR A 22 0.77 -3.16 -8.73
N LEU A 23 1.12 -2.09 -9.43
CA LEU A 23 0.53 -1.70 -10.71
C LEU A 23 1.59 -1.72 -11.81
N ASP A 24 1.15 -1.92 -13.05
CA ASP A 24 1.95 -1.63 -14.23
C ASP A 24 1.97 -0.12 -14.55
N ASP A 25 2.71 0.25 -15.60
CA ASP A 25 2.84 1.65 -16.03
C ASP A 25 1.53 2.25 -16.58
N GLN A 26 0.52 1.43 -16.87
CA GLN A 26 -0.83 1.86 -17.26
C GLN A 26 -1.78 1.97 -16.07
N GLY A 27 -1.32 1.64 -14.86
CA GLY A 27 -2.09 1.70 -13.62
C GLY A 27 -2.97 0.47 -13.38
N HIS A 28 -2.77 -0.64 -14.08
CA HIS A 28 -3.50 -1.89 -13.83
C HIS A 28 -2.74 -2.80 -12.86
N PRO A 29 -3.43 -3.55 -11.97
CA PRO A 29 -2.77 -4.54 -11.13
C PRO A 29 -1.97 -5.55 -11.96
N THR A 30 -0.75 -5.85 -11.52
CA THR A 30 0.17 -6.71 -12.28
C THR A 30 0.82 -7.79 -11.42
N GLU A 31 1.10 -8.92 -12.06
CA GLU A 31 1.89 -10.03 -11.50
C GLU A 31 3.27 -10.13 -12.15
N GLN A 32 3.57 -9.23 -13.10
CA GLN A 32 4.80 -9.25 -13.88
C GLN A 32 5.99 -8.67 -13.10
N TYR A 33 7.08 -9.43 -13.03
CA TYR A 33 8.35 -8.95 -12.51
C TYR A 33 9.01 -7.96 -13.50
N PRO A 34 9.62 -6.84 -13.06
CA PRO A 34 9.82 -6.42 -11.66
C PRO A 34 8.72 -5.51 -11.07
N LEU A 35 7.70 -5.14 -11.84
CA LEU A 35 6.63 -4.23 -11.40
C LEU A 35 5.89 -4.78 -10.17
N ASN A 36 5.67 -6.09 -10.15
CA ASN A 36 5.37 -6.86 -8.96
C ASN A 36 6.64 -7.63 -8.53
N PRO A 37 7.30 -7.22 -7.43
CA PRO A 37 8.62 -7.75 -7.06
C PRO A 37 8.57 -9.18 -6.49
N ASN A 38 7.38 -9.70 -6.15
CA ASN A 38 7.25 -10.95 -5.41
C ASN A 38 6.17 -11.90 -5.98
N GLY A 39 5.60 -11.58 -7.14
CA GLY A 39 4.61 -12.42 -7.82
C GLY A 39 3.30 -12.60 -7.04
N SER A 40 2.95 -11.67 -6.15
CA SER A 40 1.68 -11.78 -5.41
C SER A 40 0.48 -11.74 -6.38
N PRO A 41 -0.48 -12.67 -6.28
CA PRO A 41 -1.66 -12.70 -7.14
C PRO A 41 -2.41 -11.37 -7.12
N LEU A 42 -2.91 -10.94 -8.28
CA LEU A 42 -3.62 -9.67 -8.49
C LEU A 42 -2.82 -8.43 -8.05
N GLY A 43 -1.51 -8.55 -7.94
CA GLY A 43 -0.65 -7.48 -7.44
C GLY A 43 -0.77 -7.20 -5.95
N ILE A 44 -1.54 -7.98 -5.17
CA ILE A 44 -1.86 -7.64 -3.77
C ILE A 44 -0.59 -7.48 -2.93
N ALA A 45 -0.44 -6.29 -2.32
CA ALA A 45 0.71 -5.88 -1.54
C ALA A 45 0.39 -5.60 -0.06
N GLY A 46 -0.89 -5.51 0.31
CA GLY A 46 -1.33 -5.35 1.70
C GLY A 46 -2.76 -5.83 1.93
N LEU A 47 -3.06 -6.16 3.18
CA LEU A 47 -4.37 -6.61 3.65
C LEU A 47 -4.83 -5.78 4.85
N CYS A 48 -6.14 -5.56 4.94
CA CYS A 48 -6.76 -4.87 6.05
C CYS A 48 -7.79 -5.77 6.77
N SER A 49 -7.92 -5.61 8.09
CA SER A 49 -8.99 -6.24 8.85
C SER A 49 -10.35 -5.68 8.42
N ARG A 50 -11.42 -6.46 8.65
CA ARG A 50 -12.80 -6.08 8.27
C ARG A 50 -13.27 -4.78 8.92
N ASP A 51 -12.73 -4.45 10.09
CA ASP A 51 -13.04 -3.23 10.85
C ASP A 51 -12.06 -2.07 10.56
N GLY A 52 -11.10 -2.25 9.66
CA GLY A 52 -10.14 -1.21 9.26
C GLY A 52 -8.99 -0.96 10.24
N ARG A 53 -8.95 -1.62 11.41
CA ARG A 53 -8.02 -1.29 12.51
C ARG A 53 -6.62 -1.89 12.35
N HIS A 54 -6.50 -2.94 11.54
CA HIS A 54 -5.22 -3.60 11.27
C HIS A 54 -4.92 -3.55 9.79
N LEU A 55 -3.76 -3.01 9.43
CA LEU A 55 -3.23 -3.00 8.07
C LEU A 55 -1.86 -3.68 8.08
N ALA A 56 -1.74 -4.78 7.35
CA ALA A 56 -0.47 -5.48 7.14
C ALA A 56 -0.05 -5.29 5.68
N MET A 57 1.20 -4.91 5.43
CA MET A 57 1.68 -4.67 4.08
C MET A 57 3.16 -5.01 3.92
N MET A 58 3.56 -5.32 2.70
CA MET A 58 4.95 -5.59 2.32
C MET A 58 5.76 -4.34 1.97
N PRO A 59 5.21 -3.30 1.32
CA PRO A 59 5.93 -2.05 1.11
C PRO A 59 6.34 -1.40 2.44
N HIS A 60 7.40 -0.59 2.41
CA HIS A 60 7.98 0.08 3.58
C HIS A 60 7.67 1.60 3.58
N PRO A 61 6.44 2.02 3.92
CA PRO A 61 6.07 3.44 3.93
C PRO A 61 6.91 4.25 4.93
N GLU A 62 7.41 3.63 6.00
CA GLU A 62 8.25 4.26 7.02
C GLU A 62 9.60 4.72 6.47
N ARG A 63 10.10 4.05 5.44
CA ARG A 63 11.34 4.41 4.75
C ARG A 63 11.16 5.51 3.71
N CYS A 64 9.92 5.95 3.48
CA CYS A 64 9.56 6.82 2.37
C CYS A 64 8.68 8.00 2.81
N THR A 65 8.72 8.43 4.08
CA THR A 65 7.89 9.53 4.62
C THR A 65 8.34 10.92 4.16
N LEU A 66 9.61 11.11 3.87
CA LEU A 66 10.20 12.38 3.42
C LEU A 66 10.62 12.32 1.95
N GLY A 67 10.50 13.44 1.23
CA GLY A 67 10.80 13.50 -0.20
C GLY A 67 12.24 13.10 -0.56
N TRP A 68 13.21 13.37 0.32
CA TRP A 68 14.62 13.00 0.07
C TRP A 68 14.87 11.49 0.12
N GLN A 69 14.01 10.72 0.81
CA GLN A 69 14.15 9.26 0.94
C GLN A 69 13.76 8.53 -0.34
N TRP A 70 12.98 9.17 -1.22
CA TRP A 70 12.54 8.55 -2.47
C TRP A 70 13.73 8.47 -3.44
N PRO A 71 14.04 7.30 -4.04
CA PRO A 71 15.13 7.19 -5.01
C PRO A 71 14.83 7.93 -6.32
N TRP A 72 13.54 8.07 -6.67
CA TRP A 72 13.09 8.76 -7.86
C TRP A 72 11.74 9.45 -7.61
N ALA A 73 11.53 10.60 -8.26
CA ALA A 73 10.23 11.25 -8.44
C ALA A 73 10.33 12.19 -9.66
N PRO A 74 9.22 12.51 -10.35
CA PRO A 74 9.20 13.55 -11.38
C PRO A 74 9.77 14.86 -10.85
N ARG A 75 10.54 15.61 -11.65
CA ARG A 75 11.26 16.82 -11.18
C ARG A 75 10.34 17.85 -10.54
N ASP A 76 9.18 18.09 -11.14
CA ASP A 76 8.22 19.06 -10.63
C ASP A 76 7.58 18.58 -9.32
N MET A 77 7.30 17.28 -9.21
CA MET A 77 6.82 16.65 -7.98
C MET A 77 7.88 16.69 -6.87
N ARG A 78 9.16 16.46 -7.20
CA ARG A 78 10.27 16.43 -6.23
C ARG A 78 10.37 17.74 -5.45
N ARG A 79 10.14 18.87 -6.13
CA ARG A 79 10.17 20.21 -5.50
C ARG A 79 9.03 20.43 -4.51
N SER A 80 7.90 19.74 -4.68
CA SER A 80 6.73 19.85 -3.81
C SER A 80 6.61 18.73 -2.78
N LEU A 81 7.47 17.70 -2.81
CA LEU A 81 7.45 16.56 -1.89
C LEU A 81 7.97 16.92 -0.49
N THR A 82 7.19 17.69 0.26
CA THR A 82 7.43 18.01 1.67
C THR A 82 6.10 18.14 2.42
N PRO A 83 5.61 17.08 3.09
CA PRO A 83 6.10 15.69 3.16
C PRO A 83 5.70 14.83 1.95
N SER A 84 6.14 13.56 1.91
CA SER A 84 5.62 12.60 0.92
C SER A 84 4.18 12.15 1.26
N PRO A 85 3.43 11.58 0.30
CA PRO A 85 2.12 10.99 0.57
C PRO A 85 2.12 9.91 1.65
N TRP A 86 3.20 9.14 1.81
CA TRP A 86 3.28 8.04 2.78
C TRP A 86 3.21 8.51 4.23
N LEU A 87 3.61 9.75 4.53
CA LEU A 87 3.48 10.30 5.88
C LEU A 87 2.01 10.34 6.35
N ARG A 88 1.07 10.50 5.41
CA ARG A 88 -0.35 10.60 5.72
C ARG A 88 -0.89 9.36 6.44
N MET A 89 -0.36 8.18 6.17
CA MET A 89 -0.74 6.96 6.88
C MET A 89 -0.48 7.07 8.39
N PHE A 90 0.70 7.57 8.77
CA PHE A 90 1.09 7.75 10.17
C PHE A 90 0.33 8.90 10.82
N SER A 91 0.10 9.99 10.09
CA SER A 91 -0.76 11.09 10.57
C SER A 91 -2.18 10.62 10.85
N ASN A 92 -2.78 9.81 9.96
CA ASN A 92 -4.12 9.25 10.18
C ASN A 92 -4.16 8.37 11.43
N ALA A 93 -3.14 7.51 11.64
CA ALA A 93 -3.05 6.68 12.84
C ALA A 93 -2.90 7.53 14.12
N ALA A 94 -2.05 8.56 14.10
CA ALA A 94 -1.88 9.47 15.22
C ALA A 94 -3.17 10.24 15.53
N SER A 95 -3.87 10.74 14.50
CA SER A 95 -5.17 11.40 14.65
C SER A 95 -6.22 10.46 15.24
N TRP A 96 -6.25 9.19 14.84
CA TRP A 96 -7.17 8.20 15.41
C TRP A 96 -6.85 7.88 16.87
N CYS A 97 -5.58 7.72 17.25
CA CYS A 97 -5.20 7.54 18.65
C CYS A 97 -5.48 8.76 19.52
N SER A 98 -5.50 9.96 18.90
CA SER A 98 -5.73 11.23 19.59
C SER A 98 -7.19 11.69 19.52
N SER A 99 -8.02 11.05 18.70
CA SER A 99 -9.44 11.30 18.67
C SER A 99 -10.03 10.70 19.92
N THR A 100 -10.34 11.55 20.88
CA THR A 100 -11.24 11.22 21.98
C THR A 100 -12.61 10.99 21.35
N GLU A 101 -13.06 9.74 21.31
CA GLU A 101 -14.49 9.50 21.56
C GLU A 101 -14.79 9.81 23.02
#